data_AF-A0A8T4NBK0-F1
#
_entry.id   AF-A0A8T4NBK0-F1
#
_cell.length_a   1.000
_cell.length_b   1.000
_cell.length_c   1.000
_cell.angle_alpha   90.00
_cell.angle_beta   90.00
_cell.angle_gamma   90.00
#
_symmetry.space_group_name_H-M   'P 1'
#
loop_
_entity.id
_entity.type
_entity.pdbx_description
1 polymer ?
#
loop_
_entity_poly.entity_id
_entity_poly.type
_entity_poly.pdbx_seq_one_letter_code
_entity_poly.pdbx_strand_id
1 'polypeptide(L)'
;MKKETLIILLLFLSILNLAIISAQNSDVPGMDEAPLVNEIVEGQEKYQQFTDENRSEYLQKEWRALLEKNTIGKVFFKIFDILSPVFKVILGVDVISWAFFFALAIWLTLFLFLIHPAKAIFNSTPLAVIVAFIIASICGTSGLIRKATDMLSFVLQNKWIAVLALVITIILGLVIERLGMKLKKKIQKQKEESEKEKTARSQKIIQTHGKVSQKELESYERGAGI
;
A
#
# COMPACT_ATOMS: atom_id res chain seq x y z
N MET A 1 -5.70 -19.85 -10.04
CA MET A 1 -5.07 -18.68 -9.37
C MET A 1 -6.10 -17.59 -9.22
N LYS A 2 -6.13 -16.88 -8.08
CA LYS A 2 -7.02 -15.72 -7.92
C LYS A 2 -6.56 -14.63 -8.87
N LYS A 3 -7.48 -13.79 -9.37
CA LYS A 3 -7.14 -12.68 -10.29
C LYS A 3 -6.03 -11.78 -9.72
N GLU A 4 -6.02 -11.63 -8.39
CA GLU A 4 -5.00 -10.91 -7.61
C GLU A 4 -3.58 -11.49 -7.78
N THR A 5 -3.42 -12.82 -7.75
CA THR A 5 -2.10 -13.46 -7.93
C THR A 5 -1.60 -13.37 -9.36
N LEU A 6 -2.52 -13.33 -10.34
CA LEU A 6 -2.17 -13.14 -11.74
C LEU A 6 -1.72 -11.70 -12.03
N ILE A 7 -2.36 -10.70 -11.40
CA ILE A 7 -1.94 -9.30 -11.50
C ILE A 7 -0.55 -9.11 -10.90
N ILE A 8 -0.28 -9.69 -9.72
CA ILE A 8 1.04 -9.60 -9.07
C ILE A 8 2.12 -10.29 -9.93
N LEU A 9 1.81 -11.46 -10.53
CA LEU A 9 2.72 -12.15 -11.45
C LEU A 9 3.00 -11.34 -12.71
N LEU A 10 1.99 -10.65 -13.25
CA LEU A 10 2.13 -9.85 -14.46
C LEU A 10 2.93 -8.56 -14.19
N LEU A 11 2.70 -7.93 -13.03
CA LEU A 11 3.52 -6.80 -12.54
C LEU A 11 4.97 -7.23 -12.29
N PHE A 12 5.18 -8.43 -11.76
CA PHE A 12 6.49 -9.06 -11.58
C PHE A 12 7.23 -9.30 -12.91
N LEU A 13 6.54 -9.81 -13.93
CA LEU A 13 7.08 -9.98 -15.29
C LEU A 13 7.45 -8.64 -15.94
N SER A 14 6.67 -7.58 -15.71
CA SER A 14 7.00 -6.24 -16.21
C SER A 14 8.24 -5.64 -15.55
N ILE A 15 8.43 -5.84 -14.25
CA ILE A 15 9.62 -5.36 -13.52
C ILE A 15 10.86 -6.15 -13.94
N LEU A 16 10.74 -7.47 -14.16
CA LEU A 16 11.83 -8.30 -14.68
C LEU A 16 12.26 -7.88 -16.08
N ASN A 17 11.34 -7.53 -16.96
CA ASN A 17 11.67 -7.02 -18.30
C ASN A 17 12.47 -5.72 -18.24
N LEU A 18 12.14 -4.79 -17.34
CA LEU A 18 12.92 -3.56 -17.16
C LEU A 18 14.36 -3.84 -16.69
N ALA A 19 14.56 -4.84 -15.83
CA ALA A 19 15.88 -5.25 -15.36
C ALA A 19 16.73 -5.91 -16.46
N ILE A 20 16.10 -6.67 -17.37
CA ILE A 20 16.79 -7.31 -18.51
C ILE A 20 17.22 -6.27 -19.54
N ILE A 21 16.37 -5.28 -19.85
CA ILE A 21 16.70 -4.19 -20.78
C ILE A 21 17.90 -3.37 -20.26
N SER A 22 17.98 -3.12 -18.95
CA SER A 22 19.12 -2.43 -18.35
C SER A 22 20.42 -3.25 -18.37
N ALA A 23 20.37 -4.57 -18.55
CA ALA A 23 21.54 -5.44 -18.60
C ALA A 23 22.08 -5.66 -20.02
N GLN A 24 21.32 -5.30 -21.07
CA GLN A 24 21.74 -5.42 -22.46
C GLN A 24 22.57 -4.22 -22.96
N ASN A 25 22.71 -3.16 -22.16
CA ASN A 25 23.52 -1.98 -22.52
C ASN A 25 24.99 -2.07 -22.08
N SER A 26 25.46 -3.25 -21.67
CA SER A 26 26.88 -3.48 -21.38
C SER A 26 27.49 -4.39 -22.46
N ASP A 27 28.26 -3.74 -23.33
CA ASP A 27 29.23 -4.29 -24.29
C ASP A 27 28.69 -5.28 -25.33
N VAL A 28 28.20 -4.73 -26.46
CA VAL A 28 28.23 -5.42 -27.75
C VAL A 28 29.48 -4.94 -28.49
N PRO A 29 30.56 -5.75 -28.56
CA PRO A 29 31.74 -5.39 -29.32
C PRO A 29 31.44 -5.48 -30.81
N GLY A 30 31.61 -4.38 -31.55
CA GLY A 30 31.63 -4.39 -33.02
C GLY A 30 30.52 -3.62 -33.74
N MET A 31 29.96 -2.55 -33.16
CA MET A 31 28.96 -1.71 -33.82
C MET A 31 29.44 -0.28 -34.13
N ASP A 32 30.75 -0.07 -34.33
CA ASP A 32 31.36 1.27 -34.45
C ASP A 32 31.10 2.00 -35.80
N GLU A 33 30.30 1.45 -36.72
CA GLU A 33 30.13 2.05 -38.05
C GLU A 33 28.67 2.34 -38.46
N ALA A 34 27.72 2.33 -37.53
CA ALA A 34 26.36 2.78 -37.81
C ALA A 34 26.21 4.30 -37.52
N PRO A 35 25.60 5.11 -38.41
CA PRO A 35 25.42 6.55 -38.17
C PRO A 35 24.57 6.89 -36.94
N LEU A 36 23.79 5.95 -36.41
CA LEU A 36 23.11 6.07 -35.11
C LEU A 36 24.06 6.08 -33.91
N VAL A 37 25.27 5.50 -34.06
CA VAL A 37 26.24 5.36 -32.97
C VAL A 37 26.87 6.71 -32.65
N ASN A 38 27.08 7.59 -33.64
CA ASN A 38 27.60 8.94 -33.38
C ASN A 38 26.60 9.83 -32.62
N GLU A 39 25.30 9.73 -32.88
CA GLU A 39 24.27 10.42 -32.07
C GLU A 39 24.16 9.84 -30.65
N ILE A 40 24.32 8.53 -30.50
CA ILE A 40 24.32 7.86 -29.20
C ILE A 40 25.59 8.23 -28.41
N VAL A 41 26.76 8.29 -29.06
CA VAL A 41 28.05 8.66 -28.45
C VAL A 41 28.06 10.14 -28.04
N GLU A 42 27.57 11.06 -28.86
CA GLU A 42 27.39 12.47 -28.44
C GLU A 42 26.37 12.60 -27.30
N GLY A 43 25.31 11.80 -27.30
CA GLY A 43 24.36 11.70 -26.18
C GLY A 43 25.00 11.15 -24.90
N GLN A 44 25.94 10.20 -25.04
CA GLN A 44 26.65 9.53 -23.95
C GLN A 44 27.76 10.41 -23.36
N GLU A 45 28.48 11.17 -24.19
CA GLU A 45 29.44 12.19 -23.74
C GLU A 45 28.76 13.34 -22.99
N LYS A 46 27.59 13.80 -23.47
CA LYS A 46 26.74 14.72 -22.69
C LYS A 46 26.32 14.09 -21.37
N TYR A 47 26.00 12.79 -21.33
CA TYR A 47 25.61 12.05 -20.13
C TYR A 47 26.73 11.88 -19.10
N GLN A 48 27.98 11.77 -19.55
CA GLN A 48 29.17 11.65 -18.68
C GLN A 48 29.58 12.98 -18.04
N GLN A 49 29.20 14.12 -18.63
CA GLN A 49 29.43 15.45 -18.05
C GLN A 49 28.40 15.84 -16.97
N PHE A 50 27.32 15.07 -16.80
CA PHE A 50 26.37 15.28 -15.70
C PHE A 50 26.89 14.62 -14.42
N THR A 51 27.55 15.42 -13.56
CA THR A 51 27.71 15.13 -12.13
C THR A 51 26.34 14.87 -11.49
N ASP A 52 26.27 14.06 -10.42
CA ASP A 52 25.00 13.68 -9.77
C ASP A 52 24.15 14.91 -9.33
N GLU A 53 24.78 16.02 -8.96
CA GLU A 53 24.08 17.29 -8.67
C GLU A 53 23.33 17.85 -9.88
N ASN A 54 23.96 17.85 -11.06
CA ASN A 54 23.36 18.38 -12.29
C ASN A 54 22.20 17.53 -12.81
N ARG A 55 22.17 16.21 -12.51
CA ARG A 55 21.04 15.34 -12.90
C ARG A 55 19.76 15.68 -12.15
N SER A 56 19.86 15.96 -10.85
CA SER A 56 18.68 16.27 -10.05
C SER A 56 18.04 17.59 -10.51
N GLU A 57 18.86 18.59 -10.80
CA GLU A 57 18.43 19.90 -11.27
C GLU A 57 17.85 19.83 -12.68
N TYR A 58 18.47 19.04 -13.57
CA TYR A 58 17.94 18.78 -14.91
C TYR A 58 16.57 18.09 -14.87
N LEU A 59 16.43 17.02 -14.07
CA LEU A 59 15.14 16.34 -13.89
C LEU A 59 14.08 17.29 -13.31
N GLN A 60 14.44 18.11 -12.33
CA GLN A 60 13.53 19.09 -11.75
C GLN A 60 13.04 20.09 -12.80
N LYS A 61 13.94 20.56 -13.67
CA LYS A 61 13.62 21.49 -14.76
C LYS A 61 12.69 20.86 -15.81
N GLU A 62 12.96 19.63 -16.23
CA GLU A 62 12.11 18.89 -17.18
C GLU A 62 10.73 18.59 -16.60
N TRP A 63 10.64 18.12 -15.35
CA TRP A 63 9.36 17.89 -14.67
C TRP A 63 8.55 19.17 -14.52
N ARG A 64 9.22 20.28 -14.15
CA ARG A 64 8.57 21.59 -14.06
C ARG A 64 8.05 22.04 -15.42
N ALA A 65 8.84 21.91 -16.48
CA ALA A 65 8.41 22.26 -17.84
C ALA A 65 7.22 21.40 -18.31
N LEU A 66 7.21 20.09 -18.02
CA LEU A 66 6.09 19.19 -18.33
C LEU A 66 4.82 19.56 -17.56
N LEU A 67 4.94 19.87 -16.27
CA LEU A 67 3.80 20.25 -15.43
C LEU A 67 3.26 21.64 -15.78
N GLU A 68 4.12 22.59 -16.15
CA GLU A 68 3.72 23.94 -16.55
C GLU A 68 2.98 23.98 -17.90
N LYS A 69 3.20 23.00 -18.78
CA LYS A 69 2.49 22.91 -20.06
C LYS A 69 0.98 22.62 -19.91
N ASN A 70 0.56 21.96 -18.83
CA ASN A 70 -0.84 21.59 -18.59
C ASN A 70 -1.48 22.43 -17.48
N THR A 71 -2.73 22.88 -17.67
CA THR A 71 -3.47 23.64 -16.65
C THR A 71 -3.58 22.90 -15.32
N ILE A 72 -3.83 21.58 -15.38
CA ILE A 72 -3.86 20.69 -14.22
C ILE A 72 -2.48 20.65 -13.55
N GLY A 73 -1.40 20.55 -14.34
CA GLY A 73 -0.04 20.51 -13.84
C GLY A 73 0.38 21.81 -13.14
N LYS A 74 -0.06 22.98 -13.61
CA LYS A 74 0.14 24.27 -12.92
C LYS A 74 -0.52 24.32 -11.54
N VAL A 75 -1.76 23.81 -11.43
CA VAL A 75 -2.48 23.75 -10.15
C VAL A 75 -1.77 22.80 -9.19
N PHE A 76 -1.41 21.60 -9.67
CA PHE A 76 -0.63 20.64 -8.90
C PHE A 76 0.70 21.23 -8.43
N PHE A 77 1.44 21.91 -9.31
CA PHE A 77 2.72 22.52 -8.96
C PHE A 77 2.55 23.55 -7.83
N LYS A 78 1.55 24.44 -7.91
CA LYS A 78 1.28 25.41 -6.83
C LYS A 78 0.95 24.72 -5.50
N ILE A 79 0.13 23.68 -5.53
CA ILE A 79 -0.21 22.92 -4.31
C ILE A 79 1.05 22.24 -3.74
N PHE A 80 1.87 21.63 -4.59
CA PHE A 80 3.11 20.98 -4.19
C PHE A 80 4.14 21.97 -3.66
N ASP A 81 4.24 23.17 -4.23
CA ASP A 81 5.18 24.20 -3.78
C ASP A 81 4.79 24.72 -2.39
N ILE A 82 3.48 24.89 -2.15
CA ILE A 82 2.93 25.28 -0.83
C ILE A 82 3.13 24.16 0.20
N LEU A 83 2.92 22.90 -0.20
CA LEU A 83 3.06 21.74 0.69
C LEU A 83 4.50 21.24 0.81
N SER A 84 5.42 21.72 -0.03
CA SER A 84 6.81 21.28 -0.10
C SER A 84 7.52 21.36 1.27
N PRO A 85 7.42 22.48 2.02
CA PRO A 85 8.01 22.55 3.36
C PRO A 85 7.41 21.52 4.32
N VAL A 86 6.10 21.29 4.24
CA VAL A 86 5.39 20.33 5.09
C VAL A 86 5.86 18.91 4.78
N PHE A 87 5.93 18.54 3.51
CA PHE A 87 6.42 17.22 3.12
C PHE A 87 7.91 17.04 3.38
N LYS A 88 8.73 18.08 3.26
CA LYS A 88 10.14 18.00 3.62
C LYS A 88 10.32 17.69 5.11
N VAL A 89 9.47 18.26 5.97
CA VAL A 89 9.45 17.96 7.41
C VAL A 89 8.90 16.56 7.70
N ILE A 90 7.79 16.17 7.06
CA ILE A 90 7.13 14.88 7.33
C ILE A 90 7.91 13.71 6.73
N LEU A 91 8.42 13.84 5.51
CA LEU A 91 9.06 12.73 4.79
C LEU A 91 10.59 12.76 4.90
N GLY A 92 11.19 13.93 5.20
CA GLY A 92 12.64 14.06 5.37
C GLY A 92 13.43 13.93 4.07
N VAL A 93 12.80 14.12 2.90
CA VAL A 93 13.39 13.98 1.56
C VAL A 93 13.06 15.20 0.71
N ASP A 94 13.96 15.54 -0.22
CA ASP A 94 13.77 16.68 -1.11
C ASP A 94 12.66 16.41 -2.14
N VAL A 95 11.82 17.42 -2.33
CA VAL A 95 10.65 17.38 -3.20
C VAL A 95 11.12 17.23 -4.65
N ILE A 96 10.44 16.39 -5.45
CA ILE A 96 10.77 16.08 -6.86
C ILE A 96 11.91 15.05 -7.02
N SER A 97 12.41 14.43 -5.96
CA SER A 97 13.28 13.24 -6.08
C SER A 97 12.46 11.94 -6.27
N TRP A 98 13.05 10.90 -6.87
CA TRP A 98 12.43 9.56 -6.87
C TRP A 98 12.16 9.06 -5.45
N ALA A 99 13.07 9.36 -4.51
CA ALA A 99 12.89 9.07 -3.09
C ALA A 99 11.65 9.75 -2.51
N PHE A 100 11.32 10.97 -2.93
CA PHE A 100 10.10 11.67 -2.55
C PHE A 100 8.85 10.92 -2.98
N PHE A 101 8.77 10.45 -4.23
CA PHE A 101 7.61 9.68 -4.69
C PHE A 101 7.45 8.36 -3.94
N PHE A 102 8.55 7.67 -3.64
CA PHE A 102 8.51 6.46 -2.81
C PHE A 102 8.08 6.77 -1.37
N ALA A 103 8.65 7.81 -0.76
CA ALA A 103 8.27 8.25 0.58
C ALA A 103 6.79 8.61 0.65
N LEU A 104 6.29 9.36 -0.34
CA LEU A 104 4.89 9.75 -0.46
C LEU A 104 3.99 8.52 -0.64
N ALA A 105 4.39 7.54 -1.47
CA ALA A 105 3.65 6.30 -1.65
C ALA A 105 3.59 5.45 -0.37
N ILE A 106 4.70 5.35 0.37
CA ILE A 106 4.75 4.67 1.68
C ILE A 106 3.83 5.39 2.67
N TRP A 107 3.94 6.72 2.76
CA TRP A 107 3.10 7.54 3.63
C TRP A 107 1.62 7.39 3.30
N LEU A 108 1.25 7.45 2.02
CA LEU A 108 -0.14 7.29 1.56
C LEU A 108 -0.66 5.88 1.88
N THR A 109 0.17 4.85 1.68
CA THR A 109 -0.20 3.46 2.00
C THR A 109 -0.45 3.31 3.50
N LEU A 110 0.43 3.88 4.34
CA LEU A 110 0.28 3.88 5.79
C LEU A 110 -0.99 4.61 6.21
N PHE A 111 -1.25 5.79 5.64
CA PHE A 111 -2.47 6.56 5.86
C PHE A 111 -3.73 5.73 5.54
N LEU A 112 -3.81 5.16 4.33
CA LEU A 112 -4.94 4.33 3.90
C LEU A 112 -5.12 3.10 4.78
N PHE A 113 -4.03 2.45 5.19
CA PHE A 113 -4.06 1.29 6.07
C PHE A 113 -4.62 1.64 7.46
N LEU A 114 -4.35 2.84 7.96
CA LEU A 114 -4.81 3.32 9.27
C LEU A 114 -6.28 3.76 9.29
N ILE A 115 -6.89 4.09 8.15
CA ILE A 115 -8.29 4.54 8.10
C ILE A 115 -9.25 3.48 8.64
N HIS A 116 -9.08 2.21 8.26
CA HIS A 116 -9.97 1.13 8.69
C HIS A 116 -9.97 0.88 10.22
N PRO A 117 -8.82 0.68 10.88
CA PRO A 117 -8.79 0.53 12.33
C PRO A 117 -9.24 1.80 13.05
N ALA A 118 -8.89 3.00 12.55
CA ALA A 118 -9.37 4.24 13.14
C ALA A 118 -10.90 4.36 13.05
N LYS A 119 -11.51 3.97 11.92
CA LYS A 119 -12.97 3.96 11.74
C LYS A 119 -13.65 2.98 12.70
N ALA A 120 -13.04 1.83 12.96
CA ALA A 120 -13.56 0.85 13.91
C ALA A 120 -13.55 1.37 15.36
N ILE A 121 -12.54 2.17 15.74
CA ILE A 121 -12.42 2.73 17.09
C ILE A 121 -13.37 3.91 17.30
N PHE A 122 -13.43 4.84 16.35
CA PHE A 122 -14.14 6.11 16.54
C PHE A 122 -15.58 6.11 15.98
N ASN A 123 -15.97 5.08 15.24
CA ASN A 123 -17.28 4.96 14.58
C ASN A 123 -17.68 6.19 13.73
N SER A 124 -16.70 6.97 13.27
CA SER A 124 -16.89 8.20 12.50
C SER A 124 -15.81 8.29 11.42
N THR A 125 -16.25 8.29 10.15
CA THR A 125 -15.35 8.40 8.99
C THR A 125 -14.49 9.68 9.00
N PRO A 126 -15.04 10.89 9.20
CA PRO A 126 -14.22 12.10 9.19
C PRO A 126 -13.18 12.11 10.31
N LEU A 127 -13.56 11.65 11.51
CA LEU A 127 -12.61 11.59 12.63
C LEU A 127 -11.52 10.54 12.41
N ALA A 128 -11.87 9.39 11.80
CA ALA A 128 -10.90 8.36 11.43
C ALA A 128 -9.88 8.86 10.40
N VAL A 129 -10.30 9.65 9.41
CA VAL A 129 -9.41 10.27 8.42
C VAL A 129 -8.43 11.23 9.10
N ILE A 130 -8.91 12.10 9.99
CA ILE A 130 -8.05 13.05 10.72
C ILE A 130 -7.02 12.29 11.57
N VAL A 131 -7.46 11.28 12.33
CA VAL A 131 -6.56 10.49 13.18
C VAL A 131 -5.54 9.71 12.35
N ALA A 132 -5.97 9.07 11.26
CA ALA A 132 -5.05 8.35 10.36
C ALA A 132 -4.00 9.29 9.75
N PHE A 133 -4.40 10.51 9.37
CA PHE A 133 -3.48 11.51 8.85
C PHE A 133 -2.44 11.94 9.89
N ILE A 134 -2.88 12.19 11.13
CA ILE A 134 -1.99 12.56 12.25
C ILE A 134 -0.99 11.43 12.53
N ILE A 135 -1.46 10.19 12.68
CA ILE A 135 -0.59 9.04 12.97
C ILE A 135 0.41 8.81 11.82
N ALA A 136 -0.05 8.83 10.57
CA ALA A 136 0.84 8.67 9.41
C ALA A 136 1.90 9.78 9.34
N SER A 137 1.52 11.02 9.67
CA SER A 137 2.44 12.15 9.72
C SER A 137 3.48 12.02 10.84
N ILE A 138 3.08 11.56 12.04
CA ILE A 138 4.01 11.27 13.15
C ILE A 138 4.98 10.13 12.76
N CYS A 139 4.48 9.09 12.11
CA CYS A 139 5.34 8.02 11.59
C CYS A 139 6.34 8.55 10.55
N GLY A 140 5.92 9.49 9.70
CA GLY A 140 6.82 10.19 8.79
C GLY A 140 7.94 10.92 9.53
N THR A 141 7.58 11.82 10.45
CA THR A 141 8.54 12.67 11.16
C THR A 141 9.52 11.88 12.03
N SER A 142 9.17 10.65 12.44
CA SER A 142 10.09 9.74 13.14
C SER A 142 11.32 9.32 12.31
N GLY A 143 11.32 9.60 10.99
CA GLY A 143 12.37 9.20 10.06
C GLY A 143 12.26 7.74 9.60
N LEU A 144 11.21 7.01 10.02
CA LEU A 144 10.97 5.64 9.57
C LEU A 144 10.76 5.56 8.05
N ILE A 145 10.04 6.52 7.48
CA ILE A 145 9.82 6.58 6.03
C ILE A 145 11.13 6.85 5.29
N ARG A 146 11.93 7.81 5.77
CA ARG A 146 13.27 8.09 5.20
C ARG A 146 14.17 6.85 5.24
N LYS A 147 14.23 6.15 6.38
CA LYS A 147 14.98 4.89 6.48
C LYS A 147 14.48 3.83 5.50
N ALA A 148 13.16 3.71 5.31
CA ALA A 148 12.58 2.79 4.35
C ALA A 148 12.94 3.15 2.90
N THR A 149 12.94 4.43 2.55
CA THR A 149 13.36 4.88 1.21
C THR A 149 14.85 4.75 0.97
N ASP A 150 15.67 4.97 2.00
CA ASP A 150 17.12 4.77 1.93
C ASP A 150 17.45 3.28 1.75
N MET A 151 16.78 2.40 2.50
CA MET A 151 16.87 0.96 2.32
C MET A 151 16.42 0.54 0.92
N LEU A 152 15.31 1.08 0.41
CA LEU A 152 14.85 0.79 -0.94
C LEU A 152 15.88 1.22 -1.99
N SER A 153 16.45 2.42 -1.85
CA SER A 153 17.49 2.92 -2.75
C SER A 153 18.72 2.02 -2.73
N PHE A 154 19.15 1.59 -1.55
CA PHE A 154 20.25 0.64 -1.38
C PHE A 154 19.95 -0.72 -2.04
N VAL A 155 18.73 -1.23 -1.87
CA VAL A 155 18.28 -2.48 -2.50
C VAL A 155 18.30 -2.35 -4.04
N LEU A 156 17.83 -1.22 -4.58
CA LEU A 156 17.80 -0.98 -6.03
C LEU A 156 19.20 -0.83 -6.63
N GLN A 157 20.14 -0.21 -5.91
CA GLN A 157 21.53 -0.08 -6.36
C GLN A 157 22.27 -1.43 -6.35
N ASN A 158 21.89 -2.35 -5.46
CA ASN A 158 22.56 -3.65 -5.29
C ASN A 158 21.70 -4.80 -5.84
N LYS A 159 21.92 -5.16 -7.12
CA LYS A 159 21.14 -6.21 -7.82
C LYS A 159 20.96 -7.51 -7.03
N TRP A 160 22.00 -8.01 -6.36
CA TRP A 160 21.92 -9.22 -5.53
C TRP A 160 21.01 -9.05 -4.30
N ILE A 161 21.06 -7.89 -3.67
CA ILE A 161 20.22 -7.55 -2.53
C ILE A 161 18.75 -7.38 -3.00
N ALA A 162 18.52 -6.82 -4.18
CA ALA A 162 17.19 -6.78 -4.79
C ALA A 162 16.60 -8.19 -4.98
N VAL A 163 17.37 -9.14 -5.50
CA VAL A 163 16.93 -10.55 -5.65
C VAL A 163 16.64 -11.16 -4.28
N LEU A 164 17.50 -10.97 -3.28
CA LEU A 164 17.29 -11.49 -1.93
C LEU A 164 16.05 -10.88 -1.27
N ALA A 165 15.89 -9.56 -1.34
CA ALA A 165 14.73 -8.85 -0.82
C ALA A 165 13.43 -9.36 -1.45
N LEU A 166 13.44 -9.60 -2.76
CA LEU A 166 12.31 -10.18 -3.48
C LEU A 166 11.96 -11.59 -3.00
N VAL A 167 12.95 -12.47 -2.81
CA VAL A 167 12.73 -13.81 -2.23
C VAL A 167 12.11 -13.71 -0.84
N ILE A 168 12.63 -12.81 0.01
CA ILE A 168 12.08 -12.58 1.36
C ILE A 168 10.63 -12.09 1.27
N THR A 169 10.31 -11.15 0.38
CA THR A 169 8.93 -10.66 0.18
C THR A 169 7.99 -11.79 -0.26
N ILE A 170 8.42 -12.67 -1.17
CA ILE A 170 7.62 -13.83 -1.59
C ILE A 170 7.36 -14.77 -0.41
N ILE A 171 8.39 -15.09 0.38
CA ILE A 171 8.25 -15.96 1.56
C ILE A 171 7.28 -15.32 2.57
N LEU A 172 7.43 -14.03 2.87
CA LEU A 172 6.53 -13.30 3.76
C LEU A 172 5.09 -13.30 3.24
N GLY A 173 4.90 -13.07 1.93
CA GLY A 173 3.57 -13.13 1.30
C GLY A 173 2.90 -14.49 1.49
N LEU A 174 3.64 -15.59 1.26
CA LEU A 174 3.15 -16.96 1.48
C LEU A 174 2.81 -17.22 2.95
N VAL A 175 3.62 -16.71 3.88
CA VAL A 175 3.36 -16.83 5.33
C VAL A 175 2.08 -16.07 5.71
N ILE A 176 1.94 -14.81 5.27
CA ILE A 176 0.76 -13.98 5.54
C ILE A 176 -0.50 -14.64 4.96
N GLU A 177 -0.44 -15.18 3.74
CA GLU A 177 -1.58 -15.89 3.13
C GLU A 177 -1.98 -17.11 3.97
N ARG A 178 -1.01 -17.94 4.38
CA ARG A 178 -1.29 -19.12 5.23
C ARG A 178 -1.87 -18.72 6.59
N LEU A 179 -1.36 -17.67 7.22
CA LEU A 179 -1.88 -17.14 8.48
C LEU A 179 -3.29 -16.57 8.29
N GLY A 180 -3.52 -15.80 7.23
CA GLY A 180 -4.82 -15.24 6.89
C GLY A 180 -5.89 -16.31 6.67
N MET A 181 -5.55 -17.41 5.99
CA MET A 181 -6.46 -18.54 5.84
C MET A 181 -6.81 -19.23 7.17
N LYS A 182 -5.81 -19.44 8.04
CA LYS A 182 -6.03 -20.00 9.38
C LYS A 182 -6.92 -19.09 10.23
N LEU A 183 -6.64 -17.78 10.21
CA LEU A 183 -7.40 -16.79 10.95
C LEU A 183 -8.85 -16.71 10.44
N LYS A 184 -9.05 -16.68 9.12
CA LYS A 184 -10.38 -16.70 8.50
C LYS A 184 -11.18 -17.92 8.92
N LYS A 185 -10.58 -19.12 8.89
CA LYS A 185 -11.23 -20.36 9.37
C LYS A 185 -11.59 -20.28 10.86
N LYS A 186 -10.72 -19.71 11.70
CA LYS A 186 -10.98 -19.55 13.14
C LYS A 186 -12.14 -18.58 13.38
N ILE A 187 -12.16 -17.44 12.69
CA ILE A 187 -13.25 -16.46 12.78
C ILE A 187 -14.57 -17.07 12.31
N GLN A 188 -14.56 -17.83 11.21
CA GLN A 188 -15.76 -18.47 10.69
C GLN A 188 -16.31 -19.52 11.67
N LYS A 189 -15.45 -20.37 12.24
CA LYS A 189 -15.86 -21.34 13.28
C LYS A 189 -16.45 -20.65 14.51
N GLN A 190 -15.82 -19.59 15.00
CA GLN A 190 -16.35 -18.81 16.13
C GLN A 190 -17.71 -18.18 15.79
N LYS A 191 -17.90 -17.73 14.55
CA LYS A 191 -19.19 -17.19 14.11
C LYS A 191 -20.26 -18.27 14.08
N GLU A 192 -19.98 -19.42 13.48
CA GLU A 192 -20.90 -20.58 13.43
C GLU A 192 -21.25 -21.11 14.83
N GLU A 193 -20.28 -21.18 15.75
CA GLU A 193 -20.52 -21.53 17.15
C GLU A 193 -21.40 -20.50 17.86
N SER A 194 -21.16 -19.20 17.65
CA SER A 194 -21.98 -18.14 18.22
C SER A 194 -23.41 -18.13 17.68
N GLU A 195 -23.61 -18.50 16.41
CA GLU A 195 -24.93 -18.62 15.79
C GLU A 195 -25.67 -19.84 16.34
N LYS A 196 -25.01 -21.00 16.46
CA LYS A 196 -25.59 -22.19 17.08
C LYS A 196 -25.98 -21.95 18.54
N GLU A 197 -25.13 -21.26 19.30
CA GLU A 197 -25.44 -20.92 20.69
C GLU A 197 -26.64 -19.96 20.79
N LYS A 198 -26.72 -18.96 19.90
CA LYS A 198 -27.90 -18.07 19.82
C LYS A 198 -29.16 -18.85 19.49
N THR A 199 -29.14 -19.74 18.50
CA THR A 199 -30.31 -20.57 18.15
C THR A 199 -30.73 -21.49 19.29
N ALA A 200 -29.79 -22.13 19.98
CA ALA A 200 -30.08 -22.97 21.14
C ALA A 200 -30.67 -22.16 22.31
N ARG A 201 -30.16 -20.95 22.56
CA ARG A 201 -30.74 -20.03 23.55
C ARG A 201 -32.16 -19.60 23.15
N SER A 202 -32.39 -19.22 21.89
CA SER A 202 -33.73 -18.88 21.39
C SER A 202 -34.72 -20.03 21.50
N GLN A 203 -34.32 -21.27 21.19
CA GLN A 203 -35.17 -22.45 21.35
C GLN A 203 -35.53 -22.72 22.82
N LYS A 204 -34.56 -22.60 23.75
CA LYS A 204 -34.84 -22.71 25.19
C LYS A 204 -35.84 -21.64 25.66
N ILE A 205 -35.71 -20.41 25.18
CA ILE A 205 -36.63 -19.31 25.49
C ILE A 205 -38.04 -19.62 24.97
N ILE A 206 -38.18 -20.08 23.73
CA ILE A 206 -39.47 -20.47 23.14
C ILE A 206 -40.13 -21.62 23.92
N GLN A 207 -39.37 -22.66 24.29
CA GLN A 207 -39.90 -23.77 25.09
C GLN A 207 -40.32 -23.32 26.49
N THR A 208 -39.56 -22.41 27.10
CA THR A 208 -39.89 -21.85 28.41
C THR A 208 -41.17 -21.02 28.33
N HIS A 209 -41.29 -20.14 27.33
CA HIS A 209 -42.52 -19.38 27.10
C HIS A 209 -43.72 -20.29 26.79
N GLY A 210 -43.56 -21.30 25.93
CA GLY A 210 -44.63 -22.25 25.63
C GLY A 210 -45.14 -22.98 26.87
N LYS A 211 -44.25 -23.41 27.77
CA LYS A 211 -44.63 -24.02 29.06
C LYS A 211 -45.32 -23.04 30.00
N VAL A 212 -44.92 -21.77 30.02
CA VAL A 212 -45.57 -20.74 30.83
C VAL A 212 -46.97 -20.46 30.29
N SER A 213 -47.13 -20.25 28.98
CA SER A 213 -48.43 -20.04 28.35
C SER A 213 -49.38 -21.23 28.52
N GLN A 214 -48.87 -22.47 28.44
CA GLN A 214 -49.68 -23.66 28.70
C GLN A 214 -50.17 -23.72 30.15
N LYS A 215 -49.30 -23.40 31.13
CA LYS A 215 -49.70 -23.31 32.54
C LYS A 215 -50.73 -22.21 32.79
N GLU A 216 -50.61 -21.07 32.12
CA GLU A 216 -51.59 -19.98 32.19
C GLU A 216 -52.95 -20.43 31.64
N LEU A 217 -52.99 -21.11 30.49
CA LEU A 217 -54.22 -21.68 29.93
C LEU A 217 -54.87 -22.70 30.88
N GLU A 218 -54.10 -23.65 31.42
CA GLU A 218 -54.60 -24.63 32.40
C GLU A 218 -55.09 -23.97 33.69
N SER A 219 -54.51 -22.83 34.10
CA SER A 219 -55.00 -22.06 35.24
C SER A 219 -56.30 -21.32 34.93
N TYR A 220 -56.45 -20.85 33.69
CA TYR A 220 -57.66 -20.18 33.21
C TYR A 220 -58.82 -21.17 33.08
N GLU A 221 -58.59 -22.36 32.52
CA GLU A 221 -59.59 -23.44 32.45
C GLU A 221 -60.06 -23.88 33.85
N ARG A 222 -59.15 -23.99 34.82
CA ARG A 222 -59.51 -24.30 36.22
C ARG A 222 -60.23 -23.16 36.94
N GLY A 223 -59.91 -21.90 36.63
CA GLY A 223 -60.54 -20.73 37.23
C GLY A 223 -61.88 -20.33 36.59
N ALA A 224 -62.09 -20.68 35.31
CA ALA A 224 -63.32 -20.42 34.56
C ALA A 224 -64.34 -21.56 34.64
N GLY A 225 -64.06 -22.61 35.44
CA GLY A 225 -65.02 -23.63 35.82
C GLY A 225 -66.14 -23.03 36.66
N ILE A 226 -67.17 -22.53 35.97
CA ILE A 226 -68.56 -22.40 36.43
C ILE A 226 -69.17 -23.80 36.48
#